data_AF-A0A7R9X881-F1
#
_entry.id   AF-A0A7R9X881-F1
#
_cell.length_a   1.000
_cell.length_b   1.000
_cell.length_c   1.000
_cell.angle_alpha   90.00
_cell.angle_beta   90.00
_cell.angle_gamma   90.00
#
_symmetry.space_group_name_H-M   'P 1'
#
loop_
_entity.id
_entity.type
_entity.pdbx_description
1 polymer ?
#
loop_
_entity_poly.entity_id
_entity_poly.type
_entity_poly.pdbx_seq_one_letter_code
_entity_poly.pdbx_strand_id
1 'polypeptide(L)'
;SFGAQSGSVAEELFKNSAPGTVWDKVWKKRVIEDKEGYFPKKKNDLLDVSEKKRLAFVLDELFMYKSPRKCDFESVNTMVRFHIGFVMRDNFPFHKQINNMLLKFRERGLLQRFMKLSNFPKEKCSV
;
A
#
# COMPACT_ATOMS: atom_id res chain seq x y z
N SER A 1 -1.10 -18.38 -4.50
CA SER A 1 -2.14 -17.45 -4.96
C SER A 1 -1.84 -16.01 -4.51
N PHE A 2 -2.53 -15.03 -5.10
CA PHE A 2 -2.19 -13.60 -5.05
C PHE A 2 -3.41 -12.78 -4.60
N GLY A 3 -3.21 -11.65 -3.92
CA GLY A 3 -4.34 -10.81 -3.53
C GLY A 3 -4.01 -9.36 -3.19
N ALA A 4 -5.07 -8.55 -3.09
CA ALA A 4 -5.04 -7.18 -2.59
C ALA A 4 -6.36 -6.90 -1.85
N GLN A 5 -6.43 -5.86 -1.02
CA GLN A 5 -7.72 -5.48 -0.43
C GLN A 5 -8.69 -4.99 -1.52
N SER A 6 -9.95 -5.41 -1.48
CA SER A 6 -10.95 -4.94 -2.44
C SER A 6 -11.19 -3.43 -2.29
N GLY A 7 -11.22 -2.71 -3.41
CA GLY A 7 -11.35 -1.25 -3.49
C GLY A 7 -10.08 -0.49 -3.11
N SER A 8 -8.95 -1.17 -2.96
CA SER A 8 -7.68 -0.51 -2.63
C SER A 8 -6.93 -0.05 -3.88
N VAL A 9 -6.05 0.95 -3.69
CA VAL A 9 -5.09 1.40 -4.70
C VAL A 9 -4.25 0.23 -5.23
N ALA A 10 -3.92 -0.73 -4.36
CA ALA A 10 -3.21 -1.94 -4.77
C ALA A 10 -4.03 -2.74 -5.79
N GLU A 11 -5.33 -3.00 -5.54
CA GLU A 11 -6.19 -3.69 -6.52
C GLU A 11 -6.28 -2.92 -7.84
N GLU A 12 -6.48 -1.60 -7.79
CA GLU A 12 -6.60 -0.77 -8.98
C GLU A 12 -5.34 -0.77 -9.85
N LEU A 13 -4.16 -0.77 -9.24
CA LEU A 13 -2.90 -0.88 -9.98
C LEU A 13 -2.82 -2.15 -10.82
N PHE A 14 -3.29 -3.28 -10.30
CA PHE A 14 -3.27 -4.52 -11.08
C PHE A 14 -4.24 -4.43 -12.24
N LYS A 15 -5.48 -3.99 -11.96
CA LYS A 15 -6.55 -3.86 -12.95
C LYS A 15 -6.17 -2.92 -14.11
N ASN A 16 -5.50 -1.82 -13.78
CA ASN A 16 -5.20 -0.75 -14.72
C ASN A 16 -3.71 -0.71 -15.12
N SER A 17 -2.98 -1.79 -14.88
CA SER A 17 -1.58 -1.87 -15.26
C SER A 17 -1.40 -1.85 -16.78
N ALA A 18 -0.33 -1.20 -17.24
CA ALA A 18 -0.03 -1.14 -18.67
C ALA A 18 0.22 -2.56 -19.24
N PRO A 19 -0.26 -2.86 -20.47
CA PRO A 19 -0.07 -4.16 -21.09
C PRO A 19 1.40 -4.60 -21.14
N GLY A 20 1.67 -5.86 -20.81
CA GLY A 20 3.01 -6.46 -20.86
C GLY A 20 3.88 -6.24 -19.62
N THR A 21 3.44 -5.39 -18.69
CA THR A 21 4.12 -5.23 -17.38
C THR A 21 4.01 -6.49 -16.53
N VAL A 22 4.87 -6.62 -15.51
CA VAL A 22 4.79 -7.72 -14.53
C VAL A 22 3.40 -7.76 -13.87
N TRP A 23 2.82 -6.59 -13.58
CA TRP A 23 1.51 -6.47 -12.95
C TRP A 23 0.36 -6.92 -13.87
N ASP A 24 0.42 -6.57 -15.16
CA ASP A 24 -0.56 -7.03 -16.16
C ASP A 24 -0.50 -8.55 -16.32
N LYS A 25 0.72 -9.10 -16.36
CA LYS A 25 0.93 -10.56 -16.42
C LYS A 25 0.43 -11.27 -15.17
N VAL A 26 0.69 -10.73 -13.97
CA VAL A 26 0.19 -11.28 -12.71
C VAL A 26 -1.33 -11.23 -12.67
N TRP A 27 -1.95 -10.12 -13.07
CA TRP A 27 -3.40 -9.97 -13.11
C TRP A 27 -4.05 -10.99 -14.07
N LYS A 28 -3.61 -11.03 -15.33
CA LYS A 28 -4.14 -11.98 -16.31
C LYS A 28 -3.94 -13.43 -15.87
N LYS A 29 -2.71 -13.79 -15.49
CA LYS A 29 -2.39 -15.18 -15.18
C LYS A 29 -3.01 -15.64 -13.86
N ARG A 30 -2.69 -14.94 -12.75
CA ARG A 30 -3.08 -15.41 -11.42
C ARG A 30 -4.52 -15.08 -11.07
N VAL A 31 -5.06 -13.95 -11.54
CA VAL A 31 -6.42 -13.53 -11.16
C VAL A 31 -7.46 -14.04 -12.15
N ILE A 32 -7.25 -13.84 -13.45
CA ILE A 32 -8.25 -14.18 -14.47
C ILE A 32 -8.20 -15.66 -14.85
N GLU A 33 -7.03 -16.15 -15.29
CA GLU A 33 -6.87 -17.53 -15.80
C GLU A 33 -6.92 -18.57 -14.68
N ASP A 34 -6.00 -18.47 -13.71
CA ASP A 34 -5.83 -19.46 -12.65
C ASP A 34 -6.93 -19.33 -11.56
N LYS A 35 -7.74 -18.25 -11.60
CA LYS A 35 -8.76 -17.91 -10.58
C LYS A 35 -8.22 -17.93 -9.15
N GLU A 36 -6.95 -17.55 -9.02
CA GLU A 36 -6.17 -17.57 -7.79
C GLU A 36 -6.09 -16.19 -7.11
N GLY A 37 -6.90 -15.22 -7.58
CA GLY A 37 -7.02 -13.89 -7.01
C GLY A 37 -7.88 -13.84 -5.74
N TYR A 38 -7.38 -13.21 -4.68
CA TYR A 38 -8.12 -13.02 -3.43
C TYR A 38 -8.25 -11.53 -3.07
N PHE A 39 -9.49 -11.03 -3.07
CA PHE A 39 -9.80 -9.60 -2.84
C PHE A 39 -10.83 -9.42 -1.72
N PRO A 40 -10.45 -9.59 -0.45
CA PRO A 40 -11.37 -9.43 0.67
C PRO A 40 -11.70 -7.94 0.88
N LYS A 41 -12.93 -7.67 1.34
CA LYS A 41 -13.35 -6.31 1.72
C LYS A 41 -12.79 -5.89 3.08
N LYS A 42 -12.70 -6.84 4.03
CA LYS A 42 -12.24 -6.58 5.40
C LYS A 42 -10.75 -6.82 5.53
N LYS A 43 -10.11 -6.00 6.36
CA LYS A 43 -8.67 -6.01 6.58
C LYS A 43 -8.18 -7.28 7.29
N ASN A 44 -8.90 -7.75 8.32
CA ASN A 44 -8.47 -8.89 9.14
C ASN A 44 -8.46 -10.20 8.33
N ASP A 45 -9.36 -10.32 7.36
CA ASP A 45 -9.46 -11.47 6.46
C ASP A 45 -8.19 -11.65 5.61
N LEU A 46 -7.38 -10.60 5.37
CA LEU A 46 -6.13 -10.72 4.61
C LEU A 46 -5.07 -11.51 5.37
N LEU A 47 -4.90 -11.26 6.67
CA LEU A 47 -3.89 -11.91 7.50
C LEU A 47 -4.26 -13.37 7.75
N ASP A 48 -5.52 -13.63 8.12
CA ASP A 48 -6.04 -14.98 8.37
C ASP A 48 -5.91 -15.89 7.14
N VAL A 49 -6.04 -15.30 5.94
CA VAL A 49 -5.97 -16.04 4.68
C VAL A 49 -4.53 -16.17 4.18
N SER A 50 -3.66 -15.23 4.49
CA SER A 50 -2.21 -15.38 4.24
C SER A 50 -1.64 -16.59 4.99
N GLU A 51 -1.96 -16.72 6.28
CA GLU A 51 -1.52 -17.84 7.12
C GLU A 51 -2.05 -19.18 6.63
N LYS A 52 -3.32 -19.25 6.21
CA LYS A 52 -3.96 -20.51 5.82
C LYS A 52 -3.66 -20.97 4.39
N LYS A 53 -3.43 -20.02 3.46
CA LYS A 53 -3.37 -20.33 2.02
C LYS A 53 -2.01 -20.05 1.37
N ARG A 54 -0.97 -19.69 2.15
CA ARG A 54 0.36 -19.32 1.65
C ARG A 54 0.28 -18.26 0.54
N LEU A 55 -0.36 -17.14 0.86
CA LEU A 55 -0.65 -16.07 -0.10
C LEU A 55 0.28 -14.88 0.07
N ALA A 56 0.75 -14.35 -1.07
CA ALA A 56 1.39 -13.06 -1.14
C ALA A 56 0.34 -11.97 -1.40
N PHE A 57 0.40 -10.89 -0.62
CA PHE A 57 -0.48 -9.73 -0.75
C PHE A 57 0.29 -8.49 -1.15
N VAL A 58 -0.31 -7.69 -2.04
CA VAL A 58 0.14 -6.31 -2.25
C VAL A 58 -0.73 -5.40 -1.41
N LEU A 59 -0.06 -4.69 -0.52
CA LEU A 59 -0.66 -3.90 0.54
C LEU A 59 -0.14 -2.49 0.42
N ASP A 60 -0.99 -1.51 0.72
CA ASP A 60 -0.58 -0.12 0.88
C ASP A 60 0.43 -0.03 2.04
N GLU A 61 1.41 0.86 1.95
CA GLU A 61 2.39 1.11 3.02
C GLU A 61 1.69 1.42 4.35
N LEU A 62 0.55 2.12 4.31
CA LEU A 62 -0.30 2.39 5.47
C LEU A 62 -0.83 1.13 6.15
N PHE A 63 -0.99 0.03 5.41
CA PHE A 63 -1.34 -1.26 5.98
C PHE A 63 -0.22 -1.78 6.88
N MET A 64 1.04 -1.69 6.43
CA MET A 64 2.23 -2.12 7.19
C MET A 64 2.40 -1.35 8.49
N TYR A 65 2.00 -0.07 8.53
CA TYR A 65 2.06 0.75 9.74
C TYR A 65 0.93 0.47 10.74
N LYS A 66 -0.25 0.01 10.28
CA LYS A 66 -1.44 -0.21 11.12
C LYS A 66 -1.68 -1.68 11.48
N SER A 67 -0.97 -2.62 10.85
CA SER A 67 -1.05 -4.03 11.24
C SER A 67 -0.13 -4.23 12.44
N PRO A 68 -0.56 -4.95 13.50
CA PRO A 68 0.40 -5.53 14.43
C PRO A 68 1.41 -6.28 13.57
N ARG A 69 2.70 -5.98 13.75
CA ARG A 69 3.75 -6.70 13.05
C ARG A 69 3.82 -8.08 13.68
N LYS A 70 2.93 -8.98 13.24
CA LYS A 70 3.14 -10.41 13.43
C LYS A 70 4.49 -10.70 12.77
N CYS A 71 5.46 -11.12 13.57
CA CYS A 71 6.83 -11.39 13.12
C CYS A 71 6.90 -12.53 12.10
N ASP A 72 5.78 -13.19 11.85
CA ASP A 72 5.59 -14.29 10.92
C ASP A 72 5.45 -13.83 9.45
N PHE A 73 5.43 -12.52 9.18
CA PHE A 73 5.32 -11.98 7.82
C PHE A 73 6.60 -11.25 7.39
N GLU A 74 7.18 -11.69 6.28
CA GLU A 74 8.27 -11.01 5.60
C GLU A 74 7.76 -10.17 4.43
N SER A 75 8.28 -8.94 4.30
CA SER A 75 8.02 -8.15 3.10
C SER A 75 8.90 -8.64 1.95
N VAL A 76 8.30 -9.20 0.91
CA VAL A 76 9.03 -9.60 -0.29
C VAL A 76 9.17 -8.40 -1.22
N ASN A 77 10.40 -7.90 -1.34
CA ASN A 77 10.97 -7.00 -2.35
C ASN A 77 10.17 -5.76 -2.83
N THR A 78 10.77 -4.58 -2.62
CA THR A 78 10.52 -3.27 -3.25
C THR A 78 9.12 -2.65 -3.13
N MET A 79 9.05 -1.52 -2.39
CA MET A 79 7.94 -0.58 -2.48
C MET A 79 7.68 -0.19 -3.93
N VAL A 80 6.47 -0.44 -4.41
CA VAL A 80 5.91 0.38 -5.48
C VAL A 80 5.77 1.79 -4.87
N ARG A 81 6.55 2.76 -5.35
CA ARG A 81 6.52 4.11 -4.79
C ARG A 81 5.15 4.74 -5.08
N PHE A 82 4.34 4.88 -4.04
CA PHE A 82 3.14 5.68 -4.08
C PHE A 82 3.45 7.09 -3.60
N HIS A 83 2.92 8.08 -4.31
CA HIS A 83 2.87 9.44 -3.82
C HIS A 83 1.50 9.66 -3.18
N ILE A 84 1.48 9.83 -1.86
CA ILE A 84 0.28 10.34 -1.17
C ILE A 84 0.17 11.81 -1.53
N GLY A 85 -0.94 12.18 -2.18
CA GLY A 85 -1.25 13.54 -2.60
C GLY A 85 -2.53 14.04 -1.94
N PHE A 86 -2.67 15.37 -1.86
CA PHE A 86 -3.94 15.99 -1.52
C PHE A 86 -4.75 16.16 -2.79
N VAL A 87 -5.95 15.59 -2.83
CA VAL A 87 -6.91 15.85 -3.91
C VAL A 87 -7.69 17.12 -3.55
N MET A 88 -7.68 18.11 -4.44
CA MET A 88 -8.38 19.38 -4.27
C MET A 88 -9.36 19.56 -5.43
N ARG A 89 -10.45 20.31 -5.19
CA ARG A 89 -11.35 20.73 -6.27
C ARG A 89 -10.59 21.61 -7.28
N ASP A 90 -11.04 21.57 -8.52
CA ASP A 90 -10.55 22.51 -9.53
C ASP A 90 -10.74 23.96 -9.06
N ASN A 91 -9.74 24.80 -9.34
CA ASN A 91 -9.67 26.20 -8.92
C ASN A 91 -9.70 26.42 -7.39
N PHE A 92 -9.28 25.43 -6.58
CA PHE A 92 -9.18 25.63 -5.14
C PHE A 92 -8.22 26.80 -4.82
N PRO A 93 -8.69 27.84 -4.12
CA PRO A 93 -7.99 29.13 -4.02
C PRO A 93 -6.64 29.04 -3.31
N PHE A 94 -6.42 28.00 -2.50
CA PHE A 94 -5.19 27.82 -1.72
C PHE A 94 -4.25 26.76 -2.29
N HIS A 95 -4.51 26.22 -3.48
CA HIS A 95 -3.69 25.16 -4.09
C HIS A 95 -2.19 25.49 -4.08
N LYS A 96 -1.83 26.69 -4.56
CA LYS A 96 -0.43 27.16 -4.60
C LYS A 96 0.17 27.31 -3.20
N GLN A 97 -0.62 27.79 -2.23
CA GLN A 97 -0.16 28.02 -0.87
C GLN A 97 0.13 26.69 -0.15
N ILE A 98 -0.74 25.69 -0.33
CA ILE A 98 -0.56 24.35 0.25
C ILE A 98 0.65 23.66 -0.38
N ASN A 99 0.81 23.68 -1.70
CA ASN A 99 1.98 23.09 -2.36
C ASN A 99 3.28 23.71 -1.87
N ASN A 100 3.34 25.04 -1.76
CA ASN A 100 4.52 25.74 -1.23
C ASN A 100 4.80 25.38 0.23
N MET A 101 3.77 25.21 1.05
CA MET A 101 3.92 24.79 2.44
C MET A 101 4.46 23.35 2.53
N LEU A 102 3.94 22.43 1.73
CA LEU A 102 4.40 21.04 1.68
C LEU A 102 5.86 20.95 1.22
N LEU A 103 6.26 21.74 0.22
CA LEU A 103 7.65 21.85 -0.22
C LEU A 103 8.56 22.33 0.92
N LYS A 104 8.20 23.42 1.60
CA LYS A 104 8.96 23.93 2.76
C LYS A 104 9.04 22.90 3.89
N PHE A 105 7.97 22.16 4.16
CA PHE A 105 7.97 21.12 5.19
C PHE A 105 8.85 19.93 4.80
N ARG A 106 8.91 19.58 3.50
CA ARG A 106 9.82 18.56 2.99
C ARG A 106 11.28 18.98 3.10
N GLU A 107 11.62 20.19 2.65
CA GLU A 107 12.97 20.76 2.70
C GLU A 107 13.50 20.86 4.14
N ARG A 108 12.63 21.24 5.08
CA ARG A 108 12.96 21.31 6.51
C ARG A 108 12.98 19.95 7.22
N GLY A 109 12.71 18.85 6.50
CA GLY A 109 12.62 17.50 7.07
C GLY A 109 11.47 17.31 8.06
N LEU A 110 10.52 18.25 8.14
CA LEU A 110 9.40 18.20 9.09
C LEU A 110 8.46 17.05 8.78
N LEU A 111 8.21 16.76 7.50
CA LEU A 111 7.39 15.60 7.10
C LEU A 111 7.98 14.28 7.62
N GLN A 112 9.32 14.12 7.53
CA GLN A 112 10.00 12.94 8.05
C GLN A 112 9.95 12.88 9.58
N ARG A 113 10.05 14.03 10.26
CA ARG A 113 9.89 14.11 11.72
C ARG A 113 8.48 13.74 12.15
N PHE A 114 7.43 14.24 11.47
CA PHE A 114 6.06 13.84 11.76
C PHE A 114 5.86 12.33 11.57
N MET A 115 6.39 11.73 10.49
CA MET A 115 6.32 10.28 10.31
C MET A 115 7.04 9.49 11.42
N LYS A 116 8.15 10.02 11.97
CA LYS A 116 8.88 9.40 13.08
C LYS A 116 8.20 9.59 14.45
N LEU A 117 7.51 10.71 14.66
CA LEU A 117 6.83 11.08 15.91
C LEU A 117 5.41 10.54 16.01
N SER A 118 4.77 10.26 14.88
CA SER A 118 3.62 9.37 14.83
C SER A 118 4.07 8.07 15.48
N ASN A 119 3.53 7.76 16.67
CA ASN A 119 3.80 6.55 17.44
C ASN A 119 3.31 5.31 16.68
N PHE A 120 3.93 5.01 15.53
CA PHE A 120 3.79 3.73 14.89
C PHE A 120 4.53 2.74 15.78
N PRO A 121 3.83 1.82 16.45
CA PRO A 121 4.46 0.89 17.36
C PRO A 121 5.53 0.11 16.62
N LYS A 122 6.79 0.36 16.97
CA LYS A 122 7.92 -0.46 16.54
C LYS A 122 8.02 -1.62 17.54
N GLU A 123 7.13 -2.59 17.43
CA GLU A 123 7.41 -3.87 18.08
C GLU A 123 8.66 -4.45 17.42
N LYS A 124 9.71 -4.61 18.22
CA LYS A 124 10.92 -5.32 17.80
C LYS A 124 10.53 -6.80 17.76
N CYS A 125 10.51 -7.37 16.58
CA CYS A 125 10.60 -8.82 16.45
C CYS A 125 11.95 -9.24 17.03
N SER A 126 11.94 -9.94 18.15
CA SER A 126 13.12 -10.59 18.72
C SER A 126 13.58 -11.66 17.74
N VAL A 127 14.83 -11.54 17.30
CA VAL A 127 15.55 -12.53 16.48
C VAL A 127 15.79 -13.78 17.30
#